data_AF-A0A382TUP7-F1
#
_entry.id   AF-A0A382TUP7-F1
#
_cell.length_a   1.000
_cell.length_b   1.000
_cell.length_c   1.000
_cell.angle_alpha   90.00
_cell.angle_beta   90.00
_cell.angle_gamma   90.00
#
_symmetry.space_group_name_H-M   'P 1'
#
loop_
_entity.id
_entity.type
_entity.pdbx_description
1 polymer ?
#
loop_
_entity_poly.entity_id
_entity_poly.type
_entity_poly.pdbx_seq_one_letter_code
_entity_poly.pdbx_strand_id
1 'polypeptide(L)' 'MNQSPVQATVDFDADGIQHGHLKVPYSGDDSAWGAIMIPVTVVKNDVGPTVIFTGANHGDEYEGPIALWWLSNELKS' A
#
# COMPACT_ATOMS: atom_id res chain seq x y z
N MET A 1 -0.81 -20.31 13.24
CA MET A 1 -0.30 -19.32 12.26
C MET A 1 0.37 -18.20 13.03
N ASN A 2 1.55 -17.75 12.61
CA ASN A 2 2.23 -16.61 13.24
C ASN A 2 1.69 -15.30 12.66
N GLN A 3 1.80 -14.22 13.43
CA GLN A 3 1.47 -12.89 12.92
C GLN A 3 2.45 -12.46 11.83
N SER A 4 1.96 -11.74 10.82
CA SER A 4 2.80 -11.14 9.79
C SER A 4 3.76 -10.10 10.41
N PRO A 5 5.04 -10.06 10.01
CA PRO A 5 5.96 -9.02 10.43
C PRO A 5 5.74 -7.68 9.68
N VAL A 6 4.89 -7.68 8.64
CA VAL A 6 4.57 -6.49 7.85
C VAL A 6 3.68 -5.55 8.67
N GLN A 7 4.09 -4.28 8.75
CA GLN A 7 3.34 -3.26 9.48
C GLN A 7 2.83 -2.19 8.51
N ALA A 8 1.53 -1.91 8.54
CA ALA A 8 0.96 -0.79 7.81
C ALA A 8 1.17 0.51 8.58
N THR A 9 1.38 1.61 7.87
CA THR A 9 1.36 2.97 8.46
C THR A 9 0.06 3.72 8.22
N VAL A 10 -0.91 3.08 7.56
CA VAL A 10 -2.27 3.58 7.37
C VAL A 10 -3.20 2.87 8.34
N ASP A 11 -4.25 3.56 8.76
CA ASP A 11 -5.37 2.98 9.50
C ASP A 11 -6.46 2.58 8.50
N PHE A 12 -6.69 1.28 8.31
CA PHE A 12 -7.69 0.78 7.36
C PHE A 12 -9.14 1.08 7.78
N ASP A 13 -9.36 1.46 9.04
CA ASP A 13 -10.68 1.73 9.58
C ASP A 13 -11.03 3.23 9.61
N ALA A 14 -10.06 4.12 9.48
CA ALA A 14 -10.31 5.56 9.49
C ALA A 14 -10.87 6.07 8.15
N ASP A 15 -11.86 6.95 8.23
CA ASP A 15 -12.43 7.63 7.06
C ASP A 15 -11.44 8.65 6.47
N GLY A 16 -11.62 8.96 5.18
CA GLY A 16 -10.80 9.89 4.42
C GLY A 16 -9.81 9.20 3.48
N ILE A 17 -8.80 9.96 3.06
CA ILE A 17 -7.71 9.50 2.18
C ILE A 17 -6.42 9.44 2.99
N GLN A 18 -5.75 8.30 2.94
CA GLN A 18 -4.46 8.10 3.58
C GLN A 18 -3.45 7.56 2.57
N HIS A 19 -2.28 8.20 2.50
CA HIS A 19 -1.13 7.72 1.75
C HIS A 19 -0.05 7.27 2.73
N GLY A 20 0.49 6.08 2.52
CA GLY A 20 1.52 5.52 3.37
C GLY A 20 2.18 4.32 2.72
N HIS A 21 2.62 3.38 3.55
CA HIS A 21 3.31 2.18 3.08
C HIS A 21 3.11 0.99 4.01
N LEU A 22 3.21 -0.20 3.43
CA LEU A 22 3.44 -1.44 4.16
C LEU A 22 4.94 -1.60 4.39
N LYS A 23 5.38 -1.47 5.64
CA LYS A 23 6.76 -1.66 6.06
C LYS A 23 7.04 -3.17 6.18
N VAL A 24 7.79 -3.71 5.23
CA VAL A 24 8.23 -5.11 5.23
C VAL A 24 9.67 -5.16 5.78
N PRO A 25 9.91 -5.75 6.96
CA PRO A 25 11.27 -5.86 7.49
C PRO A 25 12.18 -6.60 6.51
N TYR A 26 13.35 -6.00 6.22
CA TYR A 26 14.34 -6.56 5.31
C TYR A 26 15.73 -6.32 5.89
N SER A 27 16.45 -7.41 6.19
CA SER A 27 17.84 -7.35 6.64
C SER A 27 18.74 -7.66 5.45
N GLY A 28 19.51 -6.68 5.01
CA GLY A 28 20.52 -6.83 3.96
C GLY A 28 21.90 -6.45 4.48
N ASP A 29 22.94 -6.79 3.72
CA ASP A 29 24.33 -6.41 4.03
C ASP A 29 24.50 -4.88 4.10
N ASP A 30 23.69 -4.15 3.33
CA ASP A 30 23.62 -2.69 3.29
C ASP A 30 22.82 -2.08 4.43
N SER A 31 21.93 -2.85 5.08
CA SER A 31 21.08 -2.38 6.16
C SER A 31 20.60 -3.52 7.06
N ALA A 32 21.29 -3.69 8.21
CA ALA A 32 20.96 -4.71 9.22
C ALA A 32 19.54 -4.57 9.83
N TRP A 33 18.97 -3.35 9.84
CA TRP A 33 17.60 -3.06 10.29
C TRP A 33 16.77 -2.36 9.20
N GLY A 34 16.91 -2.83 7.96
CA GLY A 34 16.21 -2.26 6.81
C GLY A 34 14.72 -2.62 6.76
N ALA A 35 14.03 -1.98 5.83
CA ALA A 35 12.68 -2.33 5.43
C ALA A 35 12.41 -1.93 3.97
N ILE A 36 11.60 -2.74 3.29
CA ILE A 36 11.00 -2.38 2.01
C ILE A 36 9.68 -1.68 2.30
N MET A 37 9.49 -0.50 1.71
CA MET A 37 8.32 0.35 1.94
C MET A 37 7.39 0.24 0.74
N ILE A 38 6.45 -0.72 0.76
CA ILE A 38 5.51 -0.93 -0.35
C ILE A 38 4.43 0.16 -0.28
N PRO A 39 4.28 1.04 -1.29
CA PRO A 39 3.31 2.12 -1.25
C PRO A 39 1.88 1.60 -1.14
N VAL A 40 1.04 2.26 -0.34
CA VAL A 40 -0.39 1.98 -0.23
C VAL A 40 -1.16 3.28 -0.08
N THR A 41 -2.29 3.38 -0.77
CA THR A 41 -3.30 4.42 -0.54
C THR A 41 -4.59 3.73 -0.11
N VAL A 42 -5.20 4.21 0.96
CA VAL A 42 -6.50 3.76 1.44
C VAL A 42 -7.46 4.93 1.35
N VAL A 43 -8.61 4.70 0.73
CA VAL A 43 -9.72 5.66 0.68
C VAL A 43 -10.94 4.98 1.25
N LYS A 44 -11.52 5.61 2.28
CA LYS A 44 -12.73 5.13 2.93
C LYS A 44 -13.71 6.28 3.09
N ASN A 45 -14.92 6.08 2.62
CA ASN A 45 -16.05 6.99 2.82
C ASN A 45 -17.31 6.14 3.06
N ASP A 46 -17.88 6.28 4.26
CA ASP A 46 -19.11 5.61 4.68
C ASP A 46 -19.06 4.07 4.52
N VAL A 47 -20.25 3.45 4.47
CA VAL A 47 -20.45 2.01 4.40
C VAL A 47 -20.61 1.55 2.96
N GLY A 48 -19.77 0.62 2.53
CA GLY A 48 -19.82 0.02 1.20
C GLY A 48 -18.88 -1.17 1.09
N PRO A 49 -18.80 -1.82 -0.09
CA PRO A 49 -17.85 -2.88 -0.33
C PRO A 49 -16.41 -2.34 -0.36
N THR A 50 -15.47 -3.13 0.13
CA THR A 50 -14.03 -2.89 -0.06
C THR A 50 -13.58 -3.47 -1.39
N VAL A 51 -12.82 -2.70 -2.16
CA VAL A 51 -12.13 -3.17 -3.37
C VAL A 51 -10.63 -3.05 -3.16
N ILE A 52 -9.88 -4.07 -3.57
CA ILE A 52 -8.41 -4.07 -3.53
C ILE A 52 -7.91 -4.03 -4.96
N PHE A 53 -7.04 -3.05 -5.22
CA PHE A 53 -6.32 -2.94 -6.49
C PHE A 53 -4.84 -3.14 -6.25
N THR A 54 -4.20 -3.94 -7.10
CA THR A 54 -2.75 -4.16 -7.10
C THR A 54 -2.20 -3.99 -8.52
N GLY A 55 -0.94 -3.57 -8.60
CA GLY A 55 -0.21 -3.40 -9.86
C GLY A 55 1.27 -3.73 -9.64
N ALA A 56 2.03 -3.86 -10.73
CA ALA A 56 3.43 -4.29 -10.70
C ALA A 56 3.62 -5.63 -9.98
N ASN A 57 2.74 -6.61 -10.26
CA ASN A 57 3.00 -7.97 -9.81
C ASN A 57 4.33 -8.48 -10.38
N HIS A 58 4.59 -8.15 -11.65
CA HIS A 58 5.93 -8.15 -12.22
C HIS A 58 6.44 -6.72 -12.39
N GLY A 59 7.73 -6.51 -12.18
CA GLY A 59 8.35 -5.18 -12.17
C GLY A 59 8.46 -4.52 -13.55
N ASP A 60 8.14 -5.25 -14.61
CA ASP A 60 8.18 -4.84 -16.02
C ASP A 60 6.78 -4.69 -16.65
N GLU A 61 5.71 -4.77 -15.85
CA GLU A 61 4.31 -4.52 -16.25
C GLU A 61 3.81 -3.16 -15.73
N TYR A 62 3.57 -2.20 -16.63
CA TYR A 62 3.46 -0.78 -16.26
C TYR A 62 2.04 -0.21 -16.30
N GLU A 63 1.12 -0.79 -17.06
CA GLU A 63 -0.23 -0.28 -17.25
C GLU A 63 -0.98 -0.18 -15.91
N GLY A 64 -0.88 -1.22 -15.08
CA GLY A 64 -1.47 -1.27 -13.74
C GLY A 64 -0.93 -0.18 -12.81
N PRO A 65 0.37 -0.13 -12.51
CA PRO A 65 0.98 0.90 -11.67
C PRO A 65 0.69 2.32 -12.09
N ILE A 66 0.71 2.61 -13.41
CA ILE A 66 0.40 3.94 -13.93
C ILE A 66 -1.06 4.29 -13.62
N ALA A 67 -2.01 3.41 -13.93
CA ALA A 67 -3.42 3.64 -13.66
C ALA A 67 -3.72 3.79 -12.16
N LEU A 68 -3.08 2.98 -11.30
CA LEU A 68 -3.26 3.05 -9.86
C LEU A 68 -2.61 4.28 -9.23
N TRP A 69 -1.47 4.73 -9.74
CA TRP A 69 -0.88 5.99 -9.33
C TRP A 69 -1.81 7.16 -9.65
N TRP A 70 -2.37 7.20 -10.86
CA TRP A 70 -3.39 8.20 -11.24
C TRP A 70 -4.60 8.14 -10.32
N LEU A 71 -5.19 6.95 -10.12
CA LEU A 71 -6.34 6.77 -9.24
C LEU A 71 -6.05 7.26 -7.82
N SER A 72 -4.87 6.94 -7.28
CA SER A 72 -4.49 7.32 -5.92
C SER A 72 -4.36 8.84 -5.71
N ASN A 73 -4.07 9.61 -6.77
CA ASN A 73 -3.95 11.07 -6.70
C ASN A 73 -5.28 11.80 -6.99
N GLU A 74 -6.16 11.20 -7.78
CA GLU A 74 -7.37 11.87 -8.26
C GLU A 74 -8.65 11.50 -7.50
N LEU A 75 -8.67 10.35 -6.81
CA LEU A 75 -9.85 9.93 -6.04
C LEU A 75 -10.09 10.89 -4.87
N LYS A 76 -11.35 11.28 -4.67
CA LYS A 76 -11.76 12.19 -3.59
C LYS A 76 -12.62 11.42 -2.58
N SER A 77 -12.40 11.65 -1.29
CA SER A 77 -13.27 11.20 -0.20
C SER A 77 -14.51 12.09 -0.11
#